data_AF-A0A920MHR3-F1
#
_entry.id   AF-A0A920MHR3-F1
#
_cell.length_a   1.000
_cell.length_b   1.000
_cell.length_c   1.000
_cell.angle_alpha   90.00
_cell.angle_beta   90.00
_cell.angle_gamma   90.00
#
_symmetry.space_group_name_H-M   'P 1'
#
loop_
_entity.id
_entity.type
_entity.pdbx_description
1 polymer ?
#
loop_
_entity_poly.entity_id
_entity_poly.type
_entity_poly.pdbx_seq_one_letter_code
_entity_poly.pdbx_strand_id
1 'polypeptide(L)'
;MKYENIFEELSHNSYSKYRSLVDRNNLINYFENVTPVNLLSTLNFGSRPVKRSKKVTSLDNYRAIPWVFGWAQTRSTLTGWYGAGTAFESLISKYGIQKVRRIYETSNFFQNLISNIEMTVFKSDLKISKLYVDELVREEYHDIYEEYWLSQN
;
A
#
# COMPACT_ATOMS: atom_id res chain seq x y z
N MET A 1 23.30 -10.59 9.53
CA MET A 1 23.67 -9.50 8.58
C MET A 1 23.91 -8.18 9.35
N LYS A 2 24.79 -7.27 8.89
CA LYS A 2 25.23 -6.05 9.63
C LYS A 2 24.11 -5.16 10.19
N TYR A 3 22.93 -5.15 9.56
CA TYR A 3 21.78 -4.31 9.94
C TYR A 3 20.49 -5.12 10.16
N GLU A 4 20.61 -6.42 10.43
CA GLU A 4 19.47 -7.35 10.53
C GLU A 4 18.38 -6.87 11.50
N ASN A 5 18.73 -6.59 12.76
CA ASN A 5 17.76 -6.10 13.76
C ASN A 5 17.08 -4.78 13.34
N ILE A 6 17.78 -3.90 12.61
CA ILE A 6 17.22 -2.63 12.11
C ILE A 6 16.20 -2.91 11.01
N PHE A 7 16.50 -3.84 10.10
CA PHE A 7 15.59 -4.23 9.04
C PHE A 7 14.39 -5.04 9.55
N GLU A 8 14.56 -5.85 10.59
CA GLU A 8 13.44 -6.50 11.29
C GLU A 8 12.49 -5.48 11.91
N GLU A 9 13.02 -4.46 12.60
CA GLU A 9 12.21 -3.39 13.18
C GLU A 9 11.51 -2.55 12.11
N LEU A 10 12.21 -2.20 11.03
CA LEU A 10 11.63 -1.52 9.87
C LEU A 10 10.47 -2.33 9.28
N SER A 11 10.68 -3.64 9.08
CA SER A 11 9.68 -4.56 8.55
C SER A 11 8.46 -4.66 9.47
N HIS A 12 8.68 -4.83 10.78
CA HIS A 12 7.61 -4.94 11.76
C HIS A 12 6.74 -3.68 11.81
N ASN A 13 7.36 -2.49 11.85
CA ASN A 13 6.63 -1.22 11.90
C ASN A 13 5.84 -0.97 10.61
N SER A 14 6.45 -1.24 9.45
CA SER A 14 5.77 -1.11 8.15
C SER A 14 4.59 -2.07 8.04
N TYR A 15 4.80 -3.33 8.41
CA TYR A 15 3.78 -4.37 8.38
C TYR A 15 2.62 -4.05 9.32
N SER A 16 2.89 -3.61 10.55
CA SER A 16 1.86 -3.23 11.52
C SER A 16 0.97 -2.09 10.99
N LYS A 17 1.57 -1.02 10.43
CA LYS A 17 0.82 0.08 9.80
C LYS A 17 0.03 -0.40 8.59
N TYR A 18 0.61 -1.26 7.75
CA TYR A 18 -0.13 -1.84 6.62
C TYR A 18 -1.35 -2.64 7.10
N ARG A 19 -1.18 -3.51 8.10
CA ARG A 19 -2.26 -4.31 8.70
C ARG A 19 -3.35 -3.45 9.33
N SER A 20 -3.01 -2.33 9.96
CA SER A 20 -4.01 -1.43 10.54
C SER A 20 -5.00 -0.88 9.50
N LEU A 21 -4.58 -0.75 8.24
CA LEU A 21 -5.47 -0.39 7.14
C LEU A 21 -6.16 -1.63 6.56
N VAL A 22 -5.40 -2.68 6.25
CA VAL A 22 -5.95 -3.82 5.50
C VAL A 22 -6.90 -4.72 6.27
N ASP A 23 -6.83 -4.67 7.59
CA ASP A 23 -7.72 -5.42 8.48
C ASP A 23 -8.99 -4.65 8.83
N ARG A 24 -9.16 -3.43 8.30
CA ARG A 24 -10.42 -2.70 8.44
C ARG A 24 -11.54 -3.45 7.74
N ASN A 25 -12.63 -3.71 8.47
CA ASN A 25 -13.80 -4.44 7.97
C ASN A 25 -14.40 -3.83 6.68
N ASN A 26 -14.30 -2.51 6.52
CA ASN A 26 -14.84 -1.79 5.37
C ASN A 26 -13.89 -1.66 4.18
N LEU A 27 -12.61 -2.06 4.30
CA LEU A 27 -11.63 -1.83 3.24
C LEU A 27 -11.97 -2.59 1.96
N ILE A 28 -12.47 -3.83 2.06
CA ILE A 28 -12.77 -4.61 0.86
C ILE A 28 -13.92 -3.97 0.07
N ASN A 29 -14.94 -3.48 0.76
CA ASN A 29 -16.02 -2.74 0.11
C ASN A 29 -15.50 -1.45 -0.52
N TYR A 30 -14.66 -0.70 0.19
CA TYR A 30 -14.02 0.49 -0.36
C TYR A 30 -13.19 0.17 -1.62
N PHE A 31 -12.32 -0.84 -1.55
CA PHE A 31 -11.47 -1.28 -2.66
C PHE A 31 -12.28 -1.69 -3.90
N GLU A 32 -13.38 -2.42 -3.70
CA GLU A 32 -14.27 -2.85 -4.79
C GLU A 32 -15.05 -1.71 -5.45
N ASN A 33 -15.32 -0.64 -4.71
CA ASN A 33 -16.03 0.54 -5.23
C ASN A 33 -15.07 1.55 -5.87
N VAL A 34 -13.95 1.85 -5.20
CA VAL A 34 -13.00 2.87 -5.67
C VAL A 34 -12.19 2.37 -6.87
N THR A 35 -11.92 1.06 -6.96
CA THR A 35 -11.10 0.48 -8.03
C THR A 35 -11.92 -0.29 -9.06
N PRO A 36 -11.44 -0.39 -10.31
CA PRO A 36 -12.10 -1.20 -11.34
C PRO A 36 -11.81 -2.71 -11.20
N VAL A 37 -11.41 -3.21 -10.02
CA VAL A 37 -10.99 -4.61 -9.84
C VAL A 37 -12.07 -5.62 -10.25
N ASN A 38 -13.35 -5.27 -10.06
CA ASN A 38 -14.47 -6.12 -10.45
C ASN A 38 -14.59 -6.27 -11.98
N LEU A 39 -14.14 -5.27 -12.75
CA LEU A 39 -14.15 -5.32 -14.22
C LEU A 39 -13.15 -6.33 -14.79
N LEU A 40 -12.08 -6.67 -14.05
CA LEU A 40 -11.14 -7.71 -14.48
C LEU A 40 -11.83 -9.06 -14.71
N SER A 41 -12.83 -9.39 -13.88
CA SER A 41 -13.61 -10.63 -14.03
C SER A 41 -14.56 -10.58 -15.21
N THR A 42 -15.10 -9.39 -15.53
CA THR A 42 -16.06 -9.18 -16.61
C THR A 42 -15.41 -9.15 -17.99
N LEU A 43 -14.21 -8.57 -18.08
CA LEU A 43 -13.49 -8.35 -19.33
C LEU A 43 -12.63 -9.54 -19.77
N ASN A 44 -12.66 -10.66 -19.04
CA ASN A 44 -11.80 -11.84 -19.26
C ASN A 44 -10.29 -11.51 -19.35
N PHE A 45 -9.85 -10.48 -18.63
CA PHE A 45 -8.43 -10.15 -18.52
C PHE A 45 -7.71 -11.20 -17.66
N GLY A 46 -7.26 -12.27 -18.30
CA GLY A 46 -6.45 -13.33 -17.71
C GLY A 46 -7.17 -14.68 -17.57
N SER A 47 -6.39 -15.78 -17.58
CA SER A 47 -6.90 -17.15 -17.47
C SER A 47 -7.35 -17.56 -16.07
N ARG A 48 -7.14 -16.69 -15.08
CA ARG A 48 -7.23 -16.99 -13.65
C ARG A 48 -8.30 -16.12 -13.00
N PRO A 49 -9.19 -16.69 -12.15
CA PRO A 49 -10.20 -15.89 -11.45
C PRO A 49 -9.58 -14.85 -10.51
N VAL A 50 -10.24 -13.70 -10.36
CA VAL A 50 -9.80 -12.58 -9.51
C VAL A 50 -9.81 -12.95 -8.03
N LYS A 51 -10.87 -13.64 -7.58
CA LYS A 51 -11.07 -14.14 -6.21
C LYS A 51 -10.85 -15.65 -6.15
N ARG A 52 -10.40 -16.18 -4.99
CA ARG A 52 -10.25 -17.62 -4.73
C ARG A 52 -11.61 -18.32 -4.54
N SER A 53 -12.57 -17.62 -3.93
CA SER A 53 -13.94 -18.07 -3.68
C SER A 53 -14.93 -16.92 -3.90
N LYS A 54 -16.12 -17.18 -4.41
CA LYS A 54 -17.15 -16.14 -4.60
C LYS A 54 -17.85 -15.71 -3.29
N LYS A 55 -17.69 -16.48 -2.20
CA LYS A 55 -18.43 -16.29 -0.94
C LYS A 55 -17.65 -15.56 0.17
N VAL A 56 -16.36 -15.29 -0.03
CA VAL A 56 -15.49 -14.73 1.01
C VAL A 56 -15.22 -13.25 0.72
N THR A 57 -15.64 -12.38 1.61
CA THR A 57 -15.34 -10.94 1.60
C THR A 57 -14.19 -10.66 2.56
N SER A 58 -12.99 -11.14 2.22
CA SER A 58 -11.75 -10.84 2.94
C SER A 58 -10.60 -10.61 1.97
N LEU A 59 -9.55 -9.91 2.42
CA LEU A 59 -8.34 -9.69 1.62
C LEU A 59 -7.70 -11.00 1.17
N ASP A 60 -7.70 -12.03 2.04
CA ASP A 60 -7.11 -13.35 1.74
C ASP A 60 -7.77 -14.05 0.55
N ASN A 61 -8.97 -13.61 0.18
CA ASN A 61 -9.67 -14.11 -0.97
C ASN A 61 -9.16 -13.51 -2.30
N TYR A 62 -8.51 -12.35 -2.26
CA TYR A 62 -7.92 -11.73 -3.44
C TYR A 62 -6.56 -12.33 -3.78
N ARG A 63 -6.28 -12.45 -5.07
CA ARG A 63 -4.94 -12.77 -5.55
C ARG A 63 -4.08 -11.51 -5.61
N ALA A 64 -2.76 -11.69 -5.50
CA ALA A 64 -1.81 -10.58 -5.52
C ALA A 64 -1.92 -9.70 -6.78
N ILE A 65 -2.10 -10.30 -7.97
CA ILE A 65 -2.21 -9.53 -9.23
C ILE A 65 -3.44 -8.60 -9.20
N PRO A 66 -4.68 -9.07 -8.99
CA PRO A 66 -5.83 -8.18 -8.87
C PRO A 66 -5.70 -7.12 -7.77
N TRP A 67 -5.13 -7.49 -6.62
CA TRP A 67 -4.93 -6.55 -5.51
C TRP A 67 -4.04 -5.37 -5.92
N VAL A 68 -2.83 -5.65 -6.43
CA VAL A 68 -1.91 -4.61 -6.91
C VAL A 68 -2.49 -3.85 -8.10
N PHE A 69 -3.18 -4.55 -9.01
CA PHE A 69 -3.79 -3.94 -10.19
C PHE A 69 -4.83 -2.89 -9.82
N GLY A 70 -5.77 -3.20 -8.91
CA GLY A 70 -6.84 -2.28 -8.53
C GLY A 70 -6.31 -0.93 -8.07
N TRP A 71 -5.35 -0.95 -7.13
CA TRP A 71 -4.71 0.27 -6.62
C TRP A 71 -3.85 1.01 -7.63
N ALA A 72 -3.27 0.30 -8.60
CA ALA A 72 -2.52 0.94 -9.68
C ALA A 72 -3.44 1.71 -10.63
N GLN A 73 -4.66 1.22 -10.89
CA GLN A 73 -5.61 1.89 -11.79
C GLN A 73 -6.12 3.22 -11.22
N THR A 74 -6.35 3.31 -9.91
CA THR A 74 -6.82 4.53 -9.25
C THR A 74 -5.70 5.50 -8.89
N ARG A 75 -4.47 5.20 -9.31
CA ARG A 75 -3.27 5.99 -9.03
C ARG A 75 -2.94 6.13 -7.53
N SER A 76 -3.56 5.35 -6.63
CA SER A 76 -3.14 5.35 -5.23
C SER A 76 -1.85 4.56 -5.04
N THR A 77 -1.63 3.49 -5.84
CA THR A 77 -0.48 2.57 -5.77
C THR A 77 -0.13 2.10 -4.35
N LEU A 78 -1.15 2.05 -3.48
CA LEU A 78 -1.07 1.91 -2.03
C LEU A 78 -0.16 0.76 -1.57
N THR A 79 -0.20 -0.36 -2.30
CA THR A 79 0.54 -1.60 -1.97
C THR A 79 2.05 -1.49 -2.02
N GLY A 80 2.62 -0.48 -2.66
CA GLY A 80 4.07 -0.34 -2.78
C GLY A 80 4.69 0.78 -1.96
N TRP A 81 3.91 1.50 -1.16
CA TRP A 81 4.44 2.56 -0.30
C TRP A 81 3.76 2.68 1.07
N TYR A 82 2.50 2.26 1.23
CA TYR A 82 1.80 2.42 2.50
C TYR A 82 2.46 1.60 3.62
N GLY A 83 2.77 2.26 4.74
CA GLY A 83 3.54 1.71 5.86
C GLY A 83 5.03 2.09 5.84
N ALA A 84 5.60 2.43 4.68
CA ALA A 84 7.01 2.79 4.59
C ALA A 84 7.34 4.09 5.33
N GLY A 85 6.52 5.13 5.18
CA GLY A 85 6.68 6.41 5.88
C GLY A 85 6.77 6.24 7.40
N THR A 86 5.75 5.59 7.99
CA THR A 86 5.71 5.27 9.42
C THR A 86 6.93 4.46 9.88
N ALA A 87 7.38 3.49 9.07
CA ALA A 87 8.56 2.69 9.41
C ALA A 87 9.85 3.52 9.40
N PHE A 88 10.02 4.42 8.42
CA PHE A 88 11.18 5.31 8.35
C PHE A 88 11.16 6.37 9.45
N GLU A 89 10.00 6.96 9.76
CA GLU A 89 9.85 7.91 10.86
C GLU A 89 10.22 7.28 12.20
N SER A 90 9.73 6.06 12.46
CA SER A 90 10.08 5.29 13.66
C SER A 90 11.59 5.03 13.73
N LEU A 91 12.19 4.60 12.61
CA LEU A 91 13.62 4.33 12.54
C LEU A 91 14.48 5.58 12.77
N ILE A 92 14.10 6.71 12.15
CA ILE A 92 14.79 8.01 12.31
C ILE A 92 14.64 8.51 13.74
N SER A 93 13.45 8.41 14.33
CA SER A 93 13.18 8.85 15.71
C SER A 93 14.02 8.07 16.72
N LYS A 94 14.22 6.77 16.51
CA LYS A 94 14.98 5.90 17.42
C LYS A 94 16.50 5.99 17.24
N TYR A 95 16.97 6.04 15.99
CA TYR A 95 18.40 5.90 15.68
C TYR A 95 19.08 7.19 15.20
N GLY A 96 18.30 8.23 14.92
CA GLY A 96 18.77 9.48 14.33
C GLY A 96 18.98 9.40 12.82
N ILE A 97 18.67 10.49 12.12
CA ILE A 97 18.75 10.58 10.66
C ILE A 97 20.16 10.28 10.12
N GLN A 98 21.21 10.64 10.86
CA GLN A 98 22.60 10.40 10.44
C GLN A 98 22.91 8.90 10.36
N LYS A 99 22.43 8.10 11.31
CA LYS A 99 22.61 6.65 11.30
C LYS A 99 21.82 6.01 10.15
N VAL A 100 20.59 6.44 9.92
CA VAL A 100 19.76 5.95 8.81
C VAL A 100 20.40 6.27 7.46
N ARG A 101 20.90 7.51 7.26
CA ARG A 101 21.68 7.89 6.07
C ARG A 101 22.92 7.02 5.89
N ARG A 102 23.65 6.74 6.97
CA ARG A 102 24.81 5.85 6.89
C ARG A 102 24.45 4.43 6.46
N ILE A 103 23.31 3.91 6.90
CA ILE A 103 22.80 2.61 6.45
C ILE A 103 22.48 2.66 4.95
N TYR A 104 21.84 3.73 4.48
CA TYR A 104 21.58 3.96 3.06
C TYR A 104 22.87 4.00 2.24
N GLU A 105 23.87 4.77 2.65
CA GLU A 105 25.15 4.86 1.93
C GLU A 105 25.92 3.54 1.87
N THR A 106 25.69 2.63 2.83
CA THR A 106 26.52 1.41 3.00
C THR A 106 25.78 0.11 2.73
N SER A 107 24.52 0.15 2.32
CA SER A 107 23.70 -1.04 2.05
C SER A 107 22.97 -0.93 0.72
N ASN A 108 23.45 -1.66 -0.29
CA ASN A 108 22.79 -1.75 -1.60
C ASN A 108 21.34 -2.28 -1.48
N PHE A 109 21.07 -3.16 -0.51
CA PHE A 109 19.71 -3.61 -0.23
C PHE A 109 18.81 -2.44 0.18
N PHE A 110 19.26 -1.60 1.10
CA PHE A 110 18.47 -0.48 1.59
C PHE A 110 18.29 0.60 0.53
N GLN A 111 19.31 0.85 -0.30
CA GLN A 111 19.19 1.72 -1.48
C GLN A 111 18.12 1.23 -2.45
N ASN A 112 18.17 -0.06 -2.81
CA ASN A 112 17.19 -0.66 -3.72
C ASN A 112 15.78 -0.65 -3.13
N LEU A 113 15.63 -0.90 -1.83
CA LEU A 113 14.34 -0.82 -1.13
C LEU A 113 13.75 0.58 -1.25
N ILE A 114 14.53 1.62 -0.90
CA ILE A 114 14.08 3.01 -0.98
C ILE A 114 13.75 3.39 -2.43
N SER A 115 14.62 3.04 -3.38
CA SER A 115 14.39 3.31 -4.81
C SER A 115 13.08 2.71 -5.34
N ASN A 116 12.73 1.49 -4.93
CA ASN A 116 11.46 0.86 -5.31
C ASN A 116 10.24 1.57 -4.71
N ILE A 117 10.34 2.04 -3.46
CA ILE A 117 9.29 2.82 -2.80
C ILE A 117 9.13 4.17 -3.51
N GLU A 118 10.24 4.88 -3.75
CA GLU A 118 10.26 6.16 -4.48
C GLU A 118 9.62 6.05 -5.85
N MET A 119 9.94 5.00 -6.62
CA MET A 119 9.30 4.76 -7.92
C MET A 119 7.78 4.59 -7.80
N THR A 120 7.31 3.94 -6.73
CA THR A 120 5.88 3.69 -6.53
C THR A 120 5.15 4.96 -6.11
N VAL A 121 5.76 5.74 -5.20
CA VAL A 121 5.32 7.08 -4.81
C VAL A 121 5.27 8.00 -6.02
N PHE A 122 6.30 7.97 -6.88
CA PHE A 122 6.33 8.78 -8.11
C PHE A 122 5.20 8.44 -9.09
N LYS A 123 4.75 7.19 -9.14
CA LYS A 123 3.63 6.77 -9.99
C LYS A 123 2.27 7.10 -9.37
N SER A 124 2.23 7.34 -8.05
CA SER A 124 1.02 7.69 -7.33
C SER A 124 0.57 9.11 -7.69
N ASP A 125 -0.74 9.32 -7.72
CA ASP A 125 -1.37 10.62 -7.78
C ASP A 125 -2.63 10.56 -6.93
N LEU A 126 -2.51 10.99 -5.68
CA LEU A 126 -3.63 10.93 -4.75
C LEU A 126 -4.72 11.95 -5.07
N LYS A 127 -4.47 12.95 -5.93
CA LYS A 127 -5.51 13.85 -6.42
C LYS A 127 -6.37 13.13 -7.45
N ILE A 128 -5.77 12.35 -8.34
CA ILE A 128 -6.54 11.45 -9.22
C ILE A 128 -7.28 10.40 -8.39
N SER A 129 -6.63 9.80 -7.39
CA SER A 129 -7.31 8.88 -6.48
C SER A 129 -8.52 9.52 -5.81
N LYS A 130 -8.44 10.82 -5.47
CA LYS A 130 -9.56 11.56 -4.88
C LYS A 130 -10.77 11.61 -5.82
N LEU A 131 -10.55 11.83 -7.11
CA LEU A 131 -11.63 11.85 -8.10
C LEU A 131 -12.40 10.52 -8.12
N TYR A 132 -11.71 9.39 -8.02
CA TYR A 132 -12.38 8.07 -7.91
C TYR A 132 -13.18 7.95 -6.60
N VAL A 133 -12.66 8.48 -5.50
CA VAL A 133 -13.34 8.45 -4.19
C VAL A 133 -14.59 9.31 -4.21
N ASP A 134 -14.47 10.56 -4.67
CA ASP A 134 -15.56 11.52 -4.68
C ASP A 134 -16.71 11.06 -5.61
N GLU A 135 -16.41 10.38 -6.72
CA GLU A 135 -17.41 9.93 -7.70
C GLU A 135 -17.99 8.53 -7.44
N LEU A 136 -17.21 7.60 -6.90
CA LEU A 136 -17.60 6.18 -6.82
C LEU A 136 -17.82 5.66 -5.40
N VAL A 137 -17.38 6.41 -4.39
CA VAL A 137 -17.35 5.93 -3.01
C VAL A 137 -18.29 6.76 -2.15
N ARG A 138 -19.14 6.07 -1.38
CA ARG A 138 -20.01 6.71 -0.38
C ARG A 138 -19.16 7.41 0.69
N GLU A 139 -19.63 8.56 1.15
CA GLU A 139 -18.96 9.42 2.14
C GLU A 139 -18.50 8.67 3.40
N GLU A 140 -19.27 7.66 3.84
CA GLU A 140 -18.95 6.78 4.97
C GLU A 140 -17.64 5.98 4.85
N TYR A 141 -17.01 5.93 3.67
CA TYR A 141 -15.72 5.28 3.44
C TYR A 141 -14.60 6.26 3.05
N HIS A 142 -14.86 7.56 3.01
CA HIS A 142 -13.85 8.58 2.66
C HIS A 142 -12.73 8.64 3.69
N ASP A 143 -12.99 8.23 4.92
CA ASP A 143 -11.98 8.15 5.98
C ASP A 143 -10.82 7.19 5.65
N ILE A 144 -11.05 6.18 4.80
CA ILE A 144 -9.99 5.30 4.28
C ILE A 144 -9.05 6.09 3.35
N TYR A 145 -9.59 6.96 2.51
CA TYR A 145 -8.79 7.83 1.65
C TYR A 145 -7.95 8.80 2.47
N GLU A 146 -8.56 9.46 3.46
CA GLU A 146 -7.87 10.41 4.32
C GLU A 146 -6.69 9.75 5.08
N GLU A 147 -6.86 8.51 5.55
CA GLU A 147 -5.81 7.76 6.24
C GLU A 147 -4.53 7.60 5.38
N TYR A 148 -4.67 7.23 4.11
CA TYR A 148 -3.50 7.10 3.25
C TYR A 148 -3.07 8.46 2.66
N TRP A 149 -3.95 9.43 2.49
CA TRP A 149 -3.58 10.80 2.12
C TRP A 149 -2.59 11.41 3.12
N LEU A 150 -2.90 11.30 4.41
CA LEU A 150 -2.04 11.76 5.51
C LEU A 150 -0.76 10.93 5.67
N SER A 151 -0.75 9.69 5.17
CA SER A 151 0.44 8.83 5.26
C SER A 151 1.49 9.16 4.18
N GLN A 152 1.13 9.95 3.17
CA GLN A 152 2.03 10.35 2.08
C GLN A 152 2.41 11.84 2.12
N ASN A 153 1.63 12.68 2.79
CA ASN A 153 1.83 14.14 2.91
C ASN A 153 2.07 14.55 4.36
#